data_AF-A0A0B7GU87-F1
#
_entry.id   AF-A0A0B7GU87-F1
#
_cell.length_a   1.000
_cell.length_b   1.000
_cell.length_c   1.000
_cell.angle_alpha   90.00
_cell.angle_beta   90.00
_cell.angle_gamma   90.00
#
_symmetry.space_group_name_H-M   'P 1'
#
loop_
_entity.id
_entity.type
_entity.pdbx_description
1 polymer ?
#
loop_
_entity_poly.entity_id
_entity_poly.type
_entity_poly.pdbx_seq_one_letter_code
_entity_poly.pdbx_strand_id
1 'polypeptide(L)'
;MNSDIKKIILGAIPFYLLLIALYIIYLGTPISKRNIVDVTVEKGTAFIPGDRAALFSLRGEFTFTPNRFSVLKNPDRETYGKIPGTFLHTEMNSKFGYGSYGLEISGLDPDVIYAMQVAHALSSCSIIINGKEADSQGKPGIDKATELPGTKFSETVFRPLPDGTATMIFNVSNFRNTKGGITGAIILGESSKLAERIRGDFIFAGCIFAVTFSVAIFFFLLSFFISNPRLLFGLRLHPCRWLFAESFFIRILCLLFFRIYLGTLTLSYDMLRCRYLLFFSRYLYAKHSNSVIKFRMF
;
A
#
# COMPACT_ATOMS: atom_id res chain seq x y z
N MET A 1 -10.18 -30.57 -37.66
CA MET A 1 -10.23 -29.38 -36.78
C MET A 1 -10.38 -28.14 -37.65
N ASN A 2 -11.38 -27.29 -37.37
CA ASN A 2 -11.79 -26.20 -38.28
C ASN A 2 -10.70 -25.11 -38.42
N SER A 3 -10.62 -24.44 -39.57
CA SER A 3 -9.51 -23.51 -39.88
C SER A 3 -9.45 -22.32 -38.93
N ASP A 4 -10.61 -21.83 -38.48
CA ASP A 4 -10.70 -20.68 -37.60
C ASP A 4 -10.37 -21.04 -36.14
N ILE A 5 -10.62 -22.29 -35.73
CA ILE A 5 -10.17 -22.83 -34.44
C ILE A 5 -8.64 -22.82 -34.38
N LYS A 6 -7.93 -23.17 -35.47
CA LYS A 6 -6.47 -23.06 -35.53
C LYS A 6 -5.99 -21.61 -35.35
N LYS A 7 -6.65 -20.63 -36.00
CA LYS A 7 -6.29 -19.20 -35.86
C LYS A 7 -6.52 -18.67 -34.44
N ILE A 8 -7.64 -19.05 -33.81
CA ILE A 8 -7.96 -18.69 -32.43
C ILE A 8 -6.93 -19.28 -31.46
N ILE A 9 -6.58 -20.56 -31.61
CA ILE A 9 -5.55 -21.21 -30.79
C ILE A 9 -4.20 -20.50 -30.97
N LEU A 10 -3.80 -20.21 -32.21
CA LEU A 10 -2.53 -19.52 -32.51
C LEU A 10 -2.48 -18.12 -31.88
N GLY A 11 -3.58 -17.36 -31.92
CA GLY A 11 -3.71 -16.06 -31.26
C GLY A 11 -3.75 -16.14 -29.72
N ALA A 12 -4.10 -17.30 -29.15
CA ALA A 12 -4.11 -17.52 -27.70
C ALA A 12 -2.73 -17.89 -27.11
N ILE A 13 -1.79 -18.39 -27.93
CA ILE A 13 -0.42 -18.77 -27.52
C ILE A 13 0.28 -17.71 -26.65
N PRO A 14 0.34 -16.41 -27.00
CA PRO A 14 1.01 -15.41 -26.16
C PRO A 14 0.39 -15.29 -24.76
N PHE A 15 -0.92 -15.50 -24.62
CA PHE A 15 -1.59 -15.48 -23.31
C PHE A 15 -1.25 -16.71 -22.46
N TYR A 16 -1.15 -17.89 -23.09
CA TYR A 16 -0.71 -19.11 -22.39
C TYR A 16 0.76 -19.01 -21.95
N LEU A 17 1.64 -18.49 -22.82
CA LEU A 17 3.04 -18.24 -22.46
C LEU A 17 3.16 -17.23 -21.30
N LEU A 18 2.34 -16.18 -21.31
CA LEU A 18 2.28 -15.17 -20.25
C LEU A 18 1.78 -15.75 -18.91
N LEU A 19 0.78 -16.64 -18.97
CA LEU A 19 0.24 -17.33 -17.79
C LEU A 19 1.24 -18.35 -17.22
N ILE A 20 1.97 -19.06 -18.08
CA ILE A 20 3.07 -19.95 -17.70
C ILE A 20 4.21 -19.12 -17.06
N ALA A 21 4.59 -17.99 -17.64
CA ALA A 21 5.59 -17.09 -17.06
C ALA A 21 5.15 -16.57 -15.68
N LEU A 22 3.90 -16.11 -15.52
CA LEU A 22 3.32 -15.77 -14.21
C LEU A 22 3.39 -16.93 -13.20
N TYR A 23 3.08 -18.15 -13.64
CA TYR A 23 3.09 -19.32 -12.77
C TYR A 23 4.51 -19.71 -12.34
N ILE A 24 5.49 -19.64 -13.25
CA ILE A 24 6.91 -19.83 -12.93
C ILE A 24 7.39 -18.74 -11.97
N ILE A 25 6.99 -17.48 -12.17
CA ILE A 25 7.30 -16.38 -11.25
C ILE A 25 6.66 -16.61 -9.88
N TYR A 26 5.41 -17.08 -9.80
CA TYR A 26 4.74 -17.42 -8.55
C TYR A 26 5.43 -18.58 -7.80
N LEU A 27 5.89 -19.61 -8.51
CA LEU A 27 6.68 -20.69 -7.92
C LEU A 27 8.10 -20.24 -7.54
N GLY A 28 8.69 -19.35 -8.33
CA GLY A 28 10.06 -18.84 -8.17
C GLY A 28 10.19 -17.69 -7.18
N THR A 29 9.10 -16.98 -6.83
CA THR A 29 9.09 -16.08 -5.68
C THR A 29 9.32 -16.90 -4.42
N PRO A 30 10.46 -16.74 -3.72
CA PRO A 30 10.61 -17.38 -2.43
C PRO A 30 9.55 -16.76 -1.52
N ILE A 31 8.53 -17.54 -1.18
CA ILE A 31 8.23 -18.12 0.15
C ILE A 31 8.50 -17.18 1.38
N SER A 32 8.66 -15.88 1.19
CA SER A 32 8.96 -14.86 2.21
C SER A 32 7.79 -14.65 3.20
N LYS A 33 6.65 -15.31 2.95
CA LYS A 33 5.55 -15.46 3.90
C LYS A 33 5.75 -16.55 4.97
N ARG A 34 6.67 -17.53 4.80
CA ARG A 34 6.75 -18.69 5.72
C ARG A 34 7.55 -18.45 7.01
N ASN A 35 8.43 -17.44 7.04
CA ASN A 35 9.26 -17.15 8.21
C ASN A 35 8.95 -15.76 8.80
N ILE A 36 7.68 -15.32 8.79
CA ILE A 36 7.27 -14.17 9.62
C ILE A 36 6.61 -14.72 10.88
N VAL A 37 7.31 -14.58 12.01
CA VAL A 37 6.81 -14.92 13.35
C VAL A 37 6.14 -13.67 13.92
N ASP A 38 4.85 -13.74 14.24
CA ASP A 38 4.19 -12.66 14.97
C ASP A 38 4.68 -12.67 16.43
N VAL A 39 5.16 -11.52 16.92
CA VAL A 39 5.62 -11.32 18.29
C VAL A 39 4.72 -10.28 18.94
N THR A 40 4.08 -10.67 20.04
CA THR A 40 3.25 -9.76 20.82
C THR A 40 4.12 -8.82 21.65
N VAL A 41 3.90 -7.52 21.48
CA VAL A 41 4.45 -6.47 22.34
C VAL A 41 3.50 -6.28 23.51
N GLU A 42 4.02 -6.45 24.72
CA GLU A 42 3.27 -6.27 25.97
C GLU A 42 3.86 -5.09 26.74
N LYS A 43 3.03 -4.07 27.00
CA LYS A 43 3.39 -2.86 27.76
C LYS A 43 4.69 -2.17 27.30
N GLY A 44 4.92 -2.12 25.99
CA GLY A 44 6.13 -1.54 25.39
C GLY A 44 7.38 -2.40 25.53
N THR A 45 7.25 -3.69 25.85
CA THR A 45 8.35 -4.65 25.89
C THR A 45 8.10 -5.80 24.93
N ALA A 46 9.17 -6.32 24.31
CA ALA A 46 9.12 -7.49 23.44
C ALA A 46 10.40 -8.33 23.54
N PHE A 47 10.24 -9.65 23.63
CA PHE A 47 11.35 -10.60 23.56
C PHE A 47 11.40 -11.24 22.17
N ILE A 48 12.57 -11.22 21.54
CA ILE A 48 12.81 -11.83 20.23
C ILE A 48 13.50 -13.18 20.46
N PRO A 49 12.93 -14.30 19.97
CA PRO A 49 13.63 -15.58 20.01
C PRO A 49 14.82 -15.56 19.04
N GLY A 50 15.92 -16.21 19.41
CA GLY A 50 17.19 -16.20 18.67
C GLY A 50 17.20 -16.92 17.30
N ASP A 51 16.05 -17.09 16.65
CA ASP A 51 15.96 -17.61 15.28
C ASP A 51 16.39 -16.53 14.27
N ARG A 52 17.66 -16.59 13.85
CA ARG A 52 18.23 -15.69 12.85
C ARG A 52 17.62 -15.85 11.45
N ALA A 53 16.93 -16.96 11.17
CA ALA A 53 16.28 -17.21 9.87
C ALA A 53 14.84 -16.65 9.78
N ALA A 54 14.33 -16.08 10.88
CA ALA A 54 13.00 -15.49 10.96
C ALA A 54 13.01 -13.96 10.82
N LEU A 55 11.89 -13.44 10.32
CA LEU A 55 11.47 -12.05 10.47
C LEU A 55 10.38 -12.00 11.54
N PHE A 56 10.37 -10.93 12.33
CA PHE A 56 9.47 -10.75 13.47
C PHE A 56 8.48 -9.63 13.17
N SER A 57 7.18 -9.93 13.27
CA SER A 57 6.08 -8.98 13.09
C SER A 57 5.62 -8.51 14.47
N LEU A 58 6.11 -7.35 14.87
CA LEU A 58 5.88 -6.77 16.19
C LEU A 58 4.50 -6.10 16.21
N ARG A 59 3.61 -6.58 17.08
CA ARG A 59 2.23 -6.09 17.23
C ARG A 59 1.81 -6.13 18.68
N GLY A 60 1.01 -5.17 19.14
CA GLY A 60 0.47 -5.22 20.50
C GLY A 60 0.43 -3.86 21.15
N GLU A 61 0.66 -3.82 22.46
CA GLU A 61 0.54 -2.63 23.30
C GLU A 61 1.93 -2.03 23.54
N PHE A 62 2.19 -0.90 22.89
CA PHE A 62 3.40 -0.11 23.04
C PHE A 62 3.18 0.92 24.14
N THR A 63 4.22 1.36 24.84
CA THR A 63 4.11 2.56 25.70
C THR A 63 3.78 3.74 24.80
N PHE A 64 2.92 4.65 25.27
CA PHE A 64 2.50 5.82 24.52
C PHE A 64 2.58 7.05 25.42
N THR A 65 3.04 8.17 24.87
CA THR A 65 3.05 9.46 25.56
C THR A 65 2.43 10.52 24.65
N PRO A 66 1.19 10.98 24.91
CA PRO A 66 0.60 12.05 24.14
C PRO A 66 1.32 13.38 24.39
N ASN A 67 1.36 14.25 23.39
CA ASN A 67 1.87 15.62 23.43
C ASN A 67 3.35 15.77 23.86
N ARG A 68 4.15 14.70 23.78
CA ARG A 68 5.61 14.73 23.97
C ARG A 68 6.27 13.88 22.88
N PHE A 69 7.49 14.25 22.50
CA PHE A 69 8.35 13.47 21.61
C PHE A 69 9.56 12.95 22.36
N SER A 70 10.17 11.90 21.83
CA SER A 70 11.41 11.28 22.31
C SER A 70 11.31 10.71 23.73
N VAL A 71 10.09 10.31 24.15
CA VAL A 71 9.82 9.64 25.43
C VAL A 71 9.63 8.14 25.19
N LEU A 72 10.49 7.32 25.80
CA LEU A 72 10.40 5.85 25.78
C LEU A 72 9.32 5.33 26.74
N LYS A 73 9.29 5.86 27.96
CA LYS A 73 8.28 5.61 29.00
C LYS A 73 7.96 6.93 29.67
N ASN A 74 6.68 7.23 29.87
CA ASN A 74 6.27 8.46 30.54
C ASN A 74 6.50 8.31 32.06
N PRO A 75 7.35 9.14 32.69
CA PRO A 75 7.61 9.04 34.13
C PRO A 75 6.40 9.41 34.99
N ASP A 76 5.49 10.24 34.47
CA ASP A 76 4.35 10.77 35.23
C ASP A 76 3.16 9.79 35.29
N ARG A 77 2.95 9.03 34.21
CA ARG A 77 1.83 8.09 34.05
C ARG A 77 2.08 7.13 32.90
N GLU A 78 2.16 5.82 33.16
CA GLU A 78 2.16 4.83 32.09
C GLU A 78 0.82 4.83 31.33
N THR A 79 0.87 5.15 30.04
CA THR A 79 -0.24 4.88 29.12
C THR A 79 0.26 4.12 27.89
N TYR A 80 -0.68 3.48 27.19
CA TYR A 80 -0.39 2.47 26.19
C TYR A 80 -1.20 2.74 24.92
N GLY A 81 -0.63 2.34 23.78
CA GLY A 81 -1.27 2.48 22.48
C GLY A 81 -0.97 1.28 21.58
N LYS A 82 -1.96 0.85 20.81
CA LYS A 82 -1.83 -0.33 19.94
C LYS A 82 -1.16 0.01 18.61
N ILE A 83 -0.19 -0.81 18.21
CA ILE A 83 0.36 -0.85 16.86
C ILE A 83 0.18 -2.28 16.30
N PRO A 84 -0.39 -2.45 15.10
CA PRO A 84 -1.06 -1.43 14.29
C PRO A 84 -2.31 -0.86 14.99
N GLY A 85 -2.58 0.44 14.80
CA GLY A 85 -3.70 1.11 15.46
C GLY A 85 -3.85 2.57 15.09
N THR A 86 -4.69 3.30 15.84
CA THR A 86 -4.94 4.73 15.63
C THR A 86 -5.03 5.49 16.95
N PHE A 87 -4.80 6.80 16.91
CA PHE A 87 -4.88 7.71 18.06
C PHE A 87 -6.24 7.70 18.79
N LEU A 88 -7.33 7.30 18.12
CA LEU A 88 -8.67 7.14 18.72
C LEU A 88 -8.75 6.06 19.81
N HIS A 89 -7.82 5.10 19.82
CA HIS A 89 -7.76 4.02 20.81
C HIS A 89 -6.58 4.17 21.76
N THR A 90 -6.06 5.38 21.91
CA THR A 90 -5.02 5.77 22.87
C THR A 90 -5.58 6.84 23.81
N GLU A 91 -4.82 7.21 24.85
CA GLU A 91 -5.18 8.32 25.76
C GLU A 91 -5.50 9.64 25.03
N MET A 92 -4.94 9.84 23.83
CA MET A 92 -5.21 11.02 23.00
C MET A 92 -6.69 11.14 22.57
N ASN A 93 -7.40 10.02 22.41
CA ASN A 93 -8.83 9.93 22.04
C ASN A 93 -9.25 10.90 20.90
N SER A 94 -8.39 11.10 19.92
CA SER A 94 -8.56 12.08 18.84
C SER A 94 -8.05 11.50 17.52
N LYS A 95 -8.52 12.07 16.41
CA LYS A 95 -7.93 11.80 15.08
C LYS A 95 -6.63 12.56 14.88
N PHE A 96 -6.48 13.70 15.56
CA PHE A 96 -5.38 14.65 15.39
C PHE A 96 -4.61 14.86 16.70
N GLY A 97 -3.30 15.10 16.56
CA GLY A 97 -2.38 15.31 17.68
C GLY A 97 -1.00 14.73 17.37
N TYR A 98 -0.16 14.66 18.40
CA TYR A 98 1.20 14.14 18.32
C TYR A 98 1.59 13.42 19.61
N GLY A 99 2.58 12.53 19.54
CA GLY A 99 3.09 11.80 20.69
C GLY A 99 4.22 10.86 20.32
N SER A 100 4.79 10.17 21.30
CA SER A 100 5.77 9.10 21.08
C SER A 100 5.24 7.74 21.49
N TYR A 101 5.52 6.72 20.69
CA TYR A 101 5.43 5.32 21.10
C TYR A 101 6.81 4.82 21.50
N GLY A 102 6.92 4.09 22.61
CA GLY A 102 8.15 3.45 23.04
C GLY A 102 8.09 1.92 22.91
N LEU A 103 9.27 1.34 22.67
CA LEU A 103 9.49 -0.09 22.64
C LEU A 103 10.89 -0.42 23.18
N GLU A 104 10.96 -1.37 24.10
CA GLU A 104 12.18 -2.04 24.54
C GLU A 104 12.16 -3.47 23.98
N ILE A 105 13.24 -3.84 23.27
CA ILE A 105 13.43 -5.16 22.70
C ILE A 105 14.58 -5.85 23.42
N SER A 106 14.41 -7.13 23.73
CA SER A 106 15.44 -8.01 24.30
C SER A 106 15.55 -9.32 23.52
N GLY A 107 16.64 -10.06 23.71
CA GLY A 107 16.92 -11.32 22.99
C GLY A 107 17.56 -11.13 21.61
N LEU A 108 18.08 -9.92 21.33
CA LEU A 108 18.82 -9.65 20.10
C LEU A 108 20.29 -10.08 20.23
N ASP A 109 20.90 -10.38 19.10
CA ASP A 109 22.30 -10.77 19.01
C ASP A 109 23.21 -9.54 18.74
N PRO A 110 24.11 -9.14 19.66
CA PRO A 110 24.93 -7.93 19.50
C PRO A 110 25.84 -7.94 18.26
N ASP A 111 26.25 -9.12 17.77
CA ASP A 111 27.13 -9.26 16.61
C ASP A 111 26.38 -9.11 15.27
N VAL A 112 25.04 -9.17 15.30
CA VAL A 112 24.18 -9.13 14.11
C VAL A 112 23.69 -7.71 13.81
N ILE A 113 23.71 -7.34 12.52
CA ILE A 113 23.09 -6.10 12.03
C ILE A 113 21.61 -6.39 11.73
N TYR A 114 20.73 -5.84 12.56
CA TYR A 114 19.28 -5.92 12.36
C TYR A 114 18.80 -4.79 11.45
N ALA A 115 17.70 -5.04 10.75
CA ALA A 115 16.93 -4.03 10.06
C ALA A 115 15.49 -4.01 10.57
N MET A 116 14.91 -2.81 10.61
CA MET A 116 13.52 -2.57 10.97
C MET A 116 12.82 -1.83 9.83
N GLN A 117 11.68 -2.37 9.38
CA GLN A 117 10.73 -1.73 8.48
C GLN A 117 9.51 -1.28 9.29
N VAL A 118 9.35 0.02 9.46
CA VAL A 118 8.15 0.62 10.05
C VAL A 118 7.16 0.88 8.92
N ALA A 119 5.95 0.33 9.06
CA ALA A 119 4.85 0.57 8.14
C ALA A 119 4.41 2.05 8.11
N HIS A 120 3.47 2.39 7.22
CA HIS A 120 2.98 3.76 7.11
C HIS A 120 2.41 4.30 8.42
N ALA A 121 3.09 5.32 8.95
CA ALA A 121 2.45 6.37 9.71
C ALA A 121 1.63 7.22 8.74
N LEU A 122 0.36 7.48 9.05
CA LEU A 122 -0.57 8.04 8.07
C LEU A 122 -0.36 9.53 7.77
N SER A 123 0.50 10.21 8.52
CA SER A 123 0.86 11.61 8.25
C SER A 123 2.35 11.82 8.39
N SER A 124 2.90 11.73 9.61
CA SER A 124 4.36 11.84 9.81
C SER A 124 4.88 10.98 10.97
N CYS A 125 6.10 10.48 10.84
CA CYS A 125 6.80 9.71 11.88
C CYS A 125 8.32 9.97 11.87
N SER A 126 8.99 9.98 13.01
CA SER A 126 10.45 9.82 13.10
C SER A 126 10.82 8.70 14.07
N ILE A 127 11.91 8.01 13.77
CA ILE A 127 12.38 6.82 14.47
C ILE A 127 13.69 7.15 15.16
N ILE A 128 13.75 6.88 16.46
CA ILE A 128 14.96 6.96 17.27
C ILE A 128 15.29 5.54 17.75
N ILE A 129 16.53 5.09 17.58
CA ILE A 129 17.01 3.78 18.06
C ILE A 129 18.24 4.03 18.93
N ASN A 130 18.25 3.47 20.15
CA ASN A 130 19.36 3.62 21.11
C ASN A 130 19.80 5.09 21.28
N GLY A 131 18.81 5.99 21.37
CA GLY A 131 19.00 7.44 21.53
C GLY A 131 19.43 8.21 20.28
N LYS A 132 19.57 7.57 19.11
CA LYS A 132 19.99 8.22 17.85
C LYS A 132 18.86 8.22 16.83
N GLU A 133 18.64 9.34 16.13
CA GLU A 133 17.72 9.39 15.00
C GLU A 133 18.18 8.43 13.89
N ALA A 134 17.24 7.65 13.35
CA ALA A 134 17.54 6.48 12.51
C ALA A 134 16.91 6.57 11.10
N ASP A 135 15.65 7.00 10.99
CA ASP A 135 14.98 7.44 9.75
C ASP A 135 13.68 8.20 10.10
N SER A 136 13.05 8.87 9.13
CA SER A 136 11.75 9.53 9.29
C SER A 136 10.85 9.44 8.06
N GLN A 137 9.56 9.25 8.27
CA GLN A 137 8.48 9.40 7.29
C GLN A 137 7.98 10.86 7.37
N GLY A 138 8.59 11.76 6.59
CA GLY A 138 8.34 13.19 6.70
C GLY A 138 8.99 13.79 7.96
N LYS A 139 8.34 14.80 8.56
CA LYS A 139 8.80 15.46 9.80
C LYS A 139 7.61 15.64 10.76
N PRO A 140 7.59 14.93 11.90
CA PRO A 140 6.62 15.17 12.97
C PRO A 140 6.65 16.63 13.45
N GLY A 141 5.47 17.19 13.66
CA GLY A 141 5.28 18.53 14.23
C GLY A 141 4.43 18.48 15.50
N ILE A 142 4.38 19.60 16.21
CA ILE A 142 3.46 19.79 17.36
C ILE A 142 2.14 20.43 16.94
N ASP A 143 2.06 20.89 15.69
CA ASP A 143 0.89 21.50 15.07
C ASP A 143 0.90 21.30 13.53
N LYS A 144 -0.14 21.82 12.87
CA LYS A 144 -0.32 21.75 11.42
C LYS A 144 0.71 22.57 10.61
N ALA A 145 1.39 23.55 11.21
CA ALA A 145 2.36 24.41 10.55
C ALA A 145 3.77 23.82 10.59
N THR A 146 4.11 23.12 11.67
CA THR A 146 5.39 22.45 11.92
C THR A 146 5.43 21.03 11.35
N GLU A 147 4.28 20.35 11.20
CA GLU A 147 4.20 19.03 10.57
C GLU A 147 4.42 19.08 9.06
N LEU A 148 5.34 18.25 8.57
CA LEU A 148 5.51 17.93 7.14
C LEU A 148 5.16 16.44 6.92
N PRO A 149 4.02 16.11 6.29
CA PRO A 149 3.65 14.72 6.03
C PRO A 149 4.62 14.01 5.08
N GLY A 150 4.76 12.69 5.23
CA GLY A 150 5.55 11.84 4.33
C GLY A 150 4.95 10.43 4.19
N THR A 151 4.71 9.99 2.96
CA THR A 151 4.01 8.72 2.66
C THR A 151 4.94 7.57 2.23
N LYS A 152 6.19 7.55 2.74
CA LYS A 152 7.15 6.45 2.49
C LYS A 152 7.10 5.39 3.59
N PHE A 153 7.76 4.26 3.36
CA PHE A 153 8.18 3.36 4.44
C PHE A 153 9.43 3.95 5.08
N SER A 154 9.63 3.65 6.35
CA SER A 154 10.95 3.82 6.95
C SER A 154 11.60 2.47 7.13
N GLU A 155 12.81 2.36 6.62
CA GLU A 155 13.65 1.17 6.63
C GLU A 155 14.99 1.62 7.17
N THR A 156 15.38 1.07 8.33
CA THR A 156 16.58 1.49 9.04
C THR A 156 17.34 0.29 9.57
N VAL A 157 18.65 0.41 9.64
CA VAL A 157 19.57 -0.63 10.13
C VAL A 157 20.20 -0.19 11.45
N PHE A 158 20.38 -1.13 12.37
CA PHE A 158 21.01 -0.86 13.66
C PHE A 158 21.75 -2.10 14.17
N ARG A 159 22.65 -1.88 15.14
CA ARG A 159 23.17 -2.94 16.00
C ARG A 159 22.52 -2.84 17.38
N PRO A 160 22.21 -3.97 18.04
CA PRO A 160 21.78 -3.96 19.43
C PRO A 160 22.85 -3.36 20.35
N LEU A 161 22.46 -3.11 21.59
CA LEU A 161 23.40 -2.84 22.69
C LEU A 161 24.15 -4.12 23.08
N PRO A 162 25.31 -4.03 23.76
CA PRO A 162 26.13 -5.20 24.11
C PRO A 162 25.43 -6.24 25.01
N ASP A 163 24.33 -5.87 25.66
CA ASP A 163 23.48 -6.74 26.48
C ASP A 163 22.38 -7.47 25.69
N GLY A 164 22.36 -7.32 24.36
CA GLY A 164 21.34 -7.93 23.50
C GLY A 164 19.99 -7.19 23.51
N THR A 165 19.97 -5.93 23.97
CA THR A 165 18.76 -5.09 23.98
C THR A 165 18.78 -4.01 22.89
N ALA A 166 17.60 -3.45 22.60
CA ALA A 166 17.48 -2.21 21.83
C ALA A 166 16.30 -1.39 22.32
N THR A 167 16.48 -0.08 22.40
CA THR A 167 15.41 0.88 22.71
C THR A 167 14.98 1.59 21.44
N MET A 168 13.67 1.73 21.23
CA MET A 168 13.08 2.35 20.04
C MET A 168 12.00 3.33 20.43
N ILE A 169 12.00 4.50 19.81
CA ILE A 169 10.98 5.53 20.00
C ILE A 169 10.47 5.97 18.63
N PHE A 170 9.14 5.94 18.45
CA PHE A 170 8.45 6.35 17.24
C PHE A 170 7.67 7.63 17.55
N ASN A 171 8.21 8.78 17.16
CA ASN A 171 7.55 10.07 17.27
C ASN A 171 6.56 10.21 16.13
N VAL A 172 5.26 10.29 16.41
CA VAL A 172 4.20 10.34 15.39
C VAL A 172 3.41 11.62 15.55
N SER A 173 3.10 12.31 14.44
CA SER A 173 2.11 13.39 14.43
C SER A 173 1.10 13.24 13.30
N ASN A 174 -0.07 13.84 13.49
CA ASN A 174 -1.10 13.94 12.48
C ASN A 174 -1.99 15.16 12.74
N PHE A 175 -1.94 16.16 11.87
CA PHE A 175 -2.85 17.32 11.86
C PHE A 175 -3.57 17.49 10.52
N ARG A 176 -3.43 16.51 9.61
CA ARG A 176 -3.87 16.62 8.20
C ARG A 176 -4.65 15.41 7.71
N ASN A 177 -4.34 14.19 8.16
CA ASN A 177 -5.04 12.98 7.73
C ASN A 177 -6.26 12.66 8.64
N THR A 178 -7.29 12.08 8.06
CA THR A 178 -8.53 11.64 8.75
C THR A 178 -8.32 10.51 9.77
N LYS A 179 -7.16 9.86 9.73
CA LYS A 179 -6.73 8.80 10.65
C LYS A 179 -5.26 9.07 11.00
N GLY A 180 -4.93 9.11 12.29
CA GLY A 180 -3.57 9.20 12.81
C GLY A 180 -3.08 7.86 13.38
N GLY A 181 -1.78 7.76 13.69
CA GLY A 181 -1.13 6.54 14.17
C GLY A 181 -0.41 5.73 13.09
N ILE A 182 0.11 4.55 13.49
CA ILE A 182 0.87 3.63 12.65
C ILE A 182 -0.04 2.45 12.26
N THR A 183 -0.24 2.24 10.96
CA THR A 183 -1.31 1.35 10.46
C THR A 183 -0.90 -0.09 10.14
N GLY A 184 0.39 -0.37 10.07
CA GLY A 184 0.91 -1.74 9.90
C GLY A 184 1.77 -2.16 11.09
N ALA A 185 2.05 -3.45 11.17
CA ALA A 185 3.03 -4.00 12.10
C ALA A 185 4.43 -3.44 11.80
N ILE A 186 5.28 -3.42 12.82
CA ILE A 186 6.70 -3.15 12.66
C ILE A 186 7.37 -4.50 12.33
N ILE A 187 8.13 -4.58 11.25
CA ILE A 187 8.86 -5.79 10.88
C ILE A 187 10.32 -5.63 11.27
N LEU A 188 10.84 -6.57 12.06
CA LEU A 188 12.22 -6.63 12.52
C LEU A 188 12.88 -7.93 12.02
N GLY A 189 14.18 -7.93 11.76
CA GLY A 189 14.93 -9.15 11.49
C GLY A 189 16.38 -8.86 11.10
N GLU A 190 17.13 -9.89 10.72
CA GLU A 190 18.47 -9.66 10.14
C GLU A 190 18.37 -8.79 8.88
N SER A 191 19.29 -7.84 8.74
CA SER A 191 19.33 -6.92 7.60
C SER A 191 19.37 -7.62 6.24
N SER A 192 20.09 -8.74 6.13
CA SER A 192 20.12 -9.57 4.91
C SER A 192 18.73 -10.11 4.55
N LYS A 193 18.03 -10.70 5.53
CA LYS A 193 16.71 -11.34 5.37
C LYS A 193 15.60 -10.34 5.07
N LEU A 194 15.64 -9.16 5.72
CA LEU A 194 14.68 -8.10 5.41
C LEU A 194 14.90 -7.53 4.00
N ALA A 195 16.16 -7.36 3.58
CA ALA A 195 16.51 -6.92 2.22
C ALA A 195 16.15 -7.97 1.14
N GLU A 196 16.35 -9.27 1.41
CA GLU A 196 15.87 -10.38 0.56
C GLU A 196 14.36 -10.32 0.38
N ARG A 197 13.59 -10.14 1.47
CA ARG A 197 12.14 -9.97 1.44
C ARG A 197 11.72 -8.75 0.59
N ILE A 198 12.29 -7.58 0.86
CA ILE A 198 11.93 -6.33 0.15
C ILE A 198 12.23 -6.46 -1.34
N ARG A 199 13.38 -7.06 -1.71
CA ARG A 199 13.72 -7.36 -3.10
C ARG A 199 12.73 -8.32 -3.74
N GLY A 200 12.29 -9.35 -3.03
CA GLY A 200 11.25 -10.28 -3.48
C GLY A 200 9.91 -9.59 -3.74
N ASP A 201 9.45 -8.73 -2.81
CA ASP A 201 8.23 -7.91 -2.96
C ASP A 201 8.32 -7.02 -4.21
N PHE A 202 9.46 -6.36 -4.46
CA PHE A 202 9.67 -5.54 -5.66
C PHE A 202 9.72 -6.33 -6.97
N ILE A 203 10.41 -7.48 -7.00
CA ILE A 203 10.45 -8.35 -8.19
C ILE A 203 9.03 -8.83 -8.51
N PHE A 204 8.28 -9.30 -7.51
CA PHE A 204 6.91 -9.78 -7.71
C PHE A 204 5.98 -8.67 -8.23
N ALA A 205 6.06 -7.46 -7.67
CA ALA A 205 5.31 -6.29 -8.15
C ALA A 205 5.70 -5.92 -9.60
N GLY A 206 6.99 -5.94 -9.92
CA GLY A 206 7.50 -5.70 -11.28
C GLY A 206 7.01 -6.73 -12.30
N CYS A 207 6.93 -8.00 -11.91
CA CYS A 207 6.37 -9.07 -12.74
C CYS A 207 4.86 -8.90 -13.01
N ILE A 208 4.07 -8.58 -11.98
CA ILE A 208 2.63 -8.27 -12.14
C ILE A 208 2.45 -7.06 -13.06
N PHE A 209 3.26 -6.02 -12.90
CA PHE A 209 3.25 -4.84 -13.76
C PHE A 209 3.57 -5.21 -15.21
N ALA A 210 4.69 -5.88 -15.48
CA ALA A 210 5.12 -6.27 -16.83
C ALA A 210 4.06 -7.11 -17.55
N VAL A 211 3.41 -8.03 -16.84
CA VAL A 211 2.35 -8.88 -17.39
C VAL A 211 1.09 -8.08 -17.69
N THR A 212 0.63 -7.25 -16.76
CA THR A 212 -0.56 -6.39 -16.97
C THR A 212 -0.34 -5.41 -18.12
N PHE A 213 0.87 -4.83 -18.18
CA PHE A 213 1.29 -3.91 -19.24
C PHE A 213 1.35 -4.59 -20.61
N SER A 214 1.84 -5.84 -20.69
CA SER A 214 1.86 -6.62 -21.93
C SER A 214 0.45 -6.90 -22.45
N VAL A 215 -0.50 -7.24 -21.56
CA VAL A 215 -1.92 -7.42 -21.93
C VAL A 215 -2.53 -6.09 -22.42
N ALA A 216 -2.23 -4.98 -21.76
CA ALA A 216 -2.71 -3.65 -22.16
C ALA A 216 -2.18 -3.26 -23.56
N ILE A 217 -0.89 -3.46 -23.82
CA ILE A 217 -0.28 -3.23 -25.15
C ILE A 217 -0.93 -4.12 -26.22
N PHE A 218 -1.17 -5.41 -25.93
CA PHE A 218 -1.84 -6.30 -26.89
C PHE A 218 -3.21 -5.76 -27.30
N PHE A 219 -4.07 -5.39 -26.35
CA PHE A 219 -5.40 -4.85 -26.65
C PHE A 219 -5.36 -3.47 -27.33
N PHE A 220 -4.36 -2.64 -26.99
CA PHE A 220 -4.13 -1.36 -27.66
C PHE A 220 -3.75 -1.56 -29.13
N LEU A 221 -2.76 -2.40 -29.43
CA LEU A 221 -2.34 -2.69 -30.81
C LEU A 221 -3.47 -3.36 -31.61
N LEU A 222 -4.16 -4.33 -31.03
CA LEU A 222 -5.31 -4.99 -31.65
C LEU A 222 -6.39 -3.99 -32.12
N SER A 223 -6.56 -2.87 -31.42
CA SER A 223 -7.52 -1.83 -31.80
C SER A 223 -7.22 -1.13 -33.14
N PHE A 224 -5.96 -1.10 -33.57
CA PHE A 224 -5.55 -0.52 -34.86
C PHE A 224 -5.71 -1.51 -36.03
N PHE A 225 -5.51 -2.81 -35.81
CA PHE A 225 -5.56 -3.82 -36.87
C PHE A 225 -6.97 -4.33 -37.21
N ILE A 226 -7.97 -4.07 -36.35
CA ILE A 226 -9.37 -4.44 -36.62
C ILE A 226 -10.03 -3.41 -37.56
N SER A 227 -9.92 -3.61 -38.88
CA SER A 227 -10.53 -2.72 -39.89
C SER A 227 -12.06 -2.77 -39.98
N ASN A 228 -12.72 -3.69 -39.25
CA ASN A 228 -14.18 -3.89 -39.35
C ASN A 228 -14.95 -2.75 -38.67
N PRO A 229 -15.68 -1.87 -39.38
CA PRO A 229 -16.25 -0.65 -38.78
C PRO A 229 -17.25 -0.92 -37.66
N ARG A 230 -17.97 -2.04 -37.65
CA ARG A 230 -18.89 -2.40 -36.54
C ARG A 230 -18.15 -2.86 -35.27
N LEU A 231 -17.08 -3.63 -35.43
CA LEU A 231 -16.24 -4.08 -34.31
C LEU A 231 -15.35 -2.93 -33.80
N LEU A 232 -14.88 -2.09 -34.72
CA LEU A 232 -14.21 -0.82 -34.46
C LEU A 232 -15.16 0.20 -33.83
N PHE A 233 -16.45 0.27 -34.16
CA PHE A 233 -17.44 1.07 -33.42
C PHE A 233 -17.70 0.51 -32.02
N GLY A 234 -17.67 -0.82 -31.86
CA GLY A 234 -17.55 -1.45 -30.54
C GLY A 234 -16.33 -0.92 -29.78
N LEU A 235 -15.14 -0.99 -30.39
CA LEU A 235 -13.88 -0.50 -29.83
C LEU A 235 -13.74 1.05 -29.77
N ARG A 236 -14.60 1.83 -30.45
CA ARG A 236 -14.64 3.32 -30.48
C ARG A 236 -15.81 3.94 -29.72
N LEU A 237 -16.80 3.16 -29.29
CA LEU A 237 -17.67 3.47 -28.14
C LEU A 237 -17.04 2.99 -26.82
N HIS A 238 -16.07 2.10 -26.96
CA HIS A 238 -15.14 1.70 -25.92
C HIS A 238 -14.30 2.81 -25.30
N PRO A 239 -14.25 4.12 -25.64
CA PRO A 239 -13.81 5.17 -24.73
C PRO A 239 -14.47 5.07 -23.34
N CYS A 240 -15.72 4.59 -23.27
CA CYS A 240 -16.38 4.30 -21.99
C CYS A 240 -15.87 3.04 -21.28
N ARG A 241 -15.27 2.09 -22.00
CA ARG A 241 -14.60 0.88 -21.47
C ARG A 241 -13.07 1.01 -21.42
N TRP A 242 -12.50 2.03 -22.05
CA TRP A 242 -11.15 2.56 -21.88
C TRP A 242 -11.12 3.44 -20.66
N LEU A 243 -12.17 4.20 -20.34
CA LEU A 243 -12.34 4.79 -19.00
C LEU A 243 -12.58 3.72 -17.93
N PHE A 244 -13.18 2.57 -18.27
CA PHE A 244 -13.29 1.43 -17.34
C PHE A 244 -11.98 0.63 -17.23
N ALA A 245 -11.24 0.46 -18.33
CA ALA A 245 -9.94 -0.20 -18.37
C ALA A 245 -8.82 0.70 -17.86
N GLU A 246 -8.90 2.02 -18.01
CA GLU A 246 -8.14 3.01 -17.25
C GLU A 246 -8.61 2.99 -15.81
N SER A 247 -9.91 2.94 -15.49
CA SER A 247 -10.31 2.76 -14.08
C SER A 247 -9.77 1.45 -13.50
N PHE A 248 -9.57 0.40 -14.30
CA PHE A 248 -9.02 -0.89 -13.87
C PHE A 248 -7.49 -0.90 -13.86
N PHE A 249 -6.85 -0.23 -14.83
CA PHE A 249 -5.39 -0.10 -14.96
C PHE A 249 -4.86 0.94 -13.99
N ILE A 250 -5.53 2.07 -13.80
CA ILE A 250 -5.34 3.03 -12.69
C ILE A 250 -5.73 2.38 -11.37
N ARG A 251 -6.72 1.48 -11.27
CA ARG A 251 -6.91 0.70 -10.01
C ARG A 251 -5.78 -0.28 -9.77
N ILE A 252 -5.26 -0.99 -10.78
CA ILE A 252 -4.10 -1.88 -10.64
C ILE A 252 -2.84 -1.06 -10.34
N LEU A 253 -2.65 0.07 -11.01
CA LEU A 253 -1.58 1.03 -10.77
C LEU A 253 -1.72 1.62 -9.35
N CYS A 254 -2.90 2.02 -8.89
CA CYS A 254 -3.16 2.45 -7.51
C CYS A 254 -3.24 1.29 -6.49
N LEU A 255 -3.22 0.02 -6.92
CA LEU A 255 -3.04 -1.15 -6.04
C LEU A 255 -1.53 -1.48 -5.91
N LEU A 256 -0.76 -1.30 -6.98
CA LEU A 256 0.71 -1.38 -6.98
C LEU A 256 1.35 -0.16 -6.27
N PHE A 257 0.81 1.04 -6.49
CA PHE A 257 1.15 2.31 -5.85
C PHE A 257 0.22 2.65 -4.66
N PHE A 258 -0.58 1.69 -4.17
CA PHE A 258 -1.38 1.81 -2.92
C PHE A 258 -0.50 2.19 -1.71
N ARG A 259 0.79 1.95 -1.89
CA ARG A 259 1.92 2.13 -1.00
C ARG A 259 2.52 3.55 -1.04
N ILE A 260 1.97 4.50 -1.81
CA ILE A 260 2.53 5.88 -1.96
C ILE A 260 1.46 7.00 -2.00
N TYR A 261 0.27 6.81 -2.58
CA TYR A 261 -0.73 7.88 -2.77
C TYR A 261 -2.17 7.52 -2.37
N LEU A 262 -2.75 8.27 -1.43
CA LEU A 262 -4.20 8.33 -1.22
C LEU A 262 -4.65 9.73 -0.79
N GLY A 263 -5.79 10.20 -1.33
CA GLY A 263 -6.49 11.37 -0.80
C GLY A 263 -7.40 12.07 -1.82
N THR A 264 -6.83 12.59 -2.90
CA THR A 264 -7.47 13.67 -3.69
C THR A 264 -8.18 13.22 -4.96
N LEU A 265 -7.81 12.09 -5.58
CA LEU A 265 -8.45 11.66 -6.85
C LEU A 265 -9.85 11.05 -6.69
N THR A 266 -10.18 10.42 -5.55
CA THR A 266 -11.44 9.69 -5.41
C THR A 266 -12.68 10.59 -5.49
N LEU A 267 -12.63 11.79 -4.91
CA LEU A 267 -13.76 12.75 -4.89
C LEU A 267 -14.03 13.39 -6.26
N SER A 268 -13.00 13.61 -7.09
CA SER A 268 -13.20 14.14 -8.44
C SER A 268 -13.84 13.12 -9.39
N TYR A 269 -13.62 11.82 -9.17
CA TYR A 269 -14.23 10.76 -9.99
C TYR A 269 -15.74 10.58 -9.78
N ASP A 270 -16.25 10.65 -8.54
CA ASP A 270 -17.69 10.50 -8.30
C ASP A 270 -18.49 11.73 -8.83
N MET A 271 -17.93 12.93 -8.76
CA MET A 271 -18.50 14.12 -9.43
C MET A 271 -18.63 13.94 -10.96
N LEU A 272 -17.63 13.31 -11.59
CA LEU A 272 -17.66 13.03 -13.03
C LEU A 272 -18.77 12.02 -13.39
N ARG A 273 -19.00 11.04 -12.51
CA ARG A 273 -20.03 10.01 -12.61
C ARG A 273 -21.45 10.60 -12.58
N CYS A 274 -21.71 11.56 -11.68
CA CYS A 274 -22.99 12.26 -11.60
C CYS A 274 -23.28 13.11 -12.85
N ARG A 275 -22.26 13.78 -13.42
CA ARG A 275 -22.41 14.52 -14.69
C ARG A 275 -22.72 13.59 -15.86
N TYR A 276 -22.16 12.37 -15.86
CA TYR A 276 -22.42 11.38 -16.91
C TYR A 276 -23.87 10.87 -16.89
N LEU A 277 -24.45 10.61 -15.70
CA LEU A 277 -25.85 10.21 -15.57
C LEU A 277 -26.83 11.29 -16.07
N LEU A 278 -26.55 12.57 -15.81
CA LEU A 278 -27.34 13.71 -16.30
C LEU A 278 -27.22 13.91 -17.82
N PHE A 279 -26.07 13.55 -18.42
CA PHE A 279 -25.90 13.59 -19.87
C PHE A 279 -26.62 12.41 -20.56
N PHE A 280 -26.54 11.21 -19.95
CA PHE A 280 -27.18 10.00 -20.46
C PHE A 280 -28.71 10.08 -20.40
N SER A 281 -29.28 10.66 -19.32
CA SER A 281 -30.73 10.90 -19.24
C SER A 281 -31.21 11.88 -20.31
N ARG A 282 -30.47 12.98 -20.56
CA ARG A 282 -30.75 13.90 -21.67
C ARG A 282 -30.67 13.24 -23.05
N TYR A 283 -29.69 12.36 -23.27
CA TYR A 283 -29.56 11.63 -24.54
C TYR A 283 -30.70 10.62 -24.76
N LEU A 284 -31.11 9.88 -23.74
CA LEU A 284 -32.28 8.99 -23.81
C LEU A 284 -33.57 9.78 -24.05
N TYR A 285 -33.75 10.93 -23.39
CA TYR A 285 -34.91 11.81 -23.58
C TYR A 285 -34.98 12.37 -25.01
N ALA A 286 -33.86 12.86 -25.56
CA ALA A 286 -33.78 13.32 -26.94
C ALA A 286 -34.08 12.22 -27.97
N LYS A 287 -33.60 10.99 -27.72
CA LYS A 287 -33.86 9.83 -28.59
C LYS A 287 -35.34 9.41 -28.55
N HIS A 288 -35.98 9.46 -27.38
CA HIS A 288 -37.40 9.12 -27.22
C HIS A 288 -38.33 10.22 -27.75
N SER A 289 -37.93 11.49 -27.69
CA SER A 289 -38.66 12.61 -28.31
C SER A 289 -38.68 12.50 -29.83
N ASN A 290 -37.53 12.22 -30.45
CA ASN A 290 -37.42 12.07 -31.90
C ASN A 290 -38.14 10.83 -32.49
N SER A 291 -38.46 9.80 -31.69
CA SER A 291 -39.27 8.67 -32.15
C SER A 291 -40.77 8.96 -32.21
N VAL A 292 -41.27 9.97 -31.48
CA VAL A 292 -42.71 10.33 -31.46
C VAL A 292 -43.09 11.19 -32.67
N ILE A 293 -42.15 11.98 -33.20
CA ILE A 293 -42.42 12.93 -34.30
C ILE A 293 -42.57 12.25 -35.68
N LYS A 294 -42.16 10.97 -35.82
CA LYS A 294 -42.22 10.23 -37.10
C LYS A 294 -43.49 9.42 -37.36
N PHE A 295 -44.49 9.47 -36.48
CA PHE A 295 -45.75 8.72 -36.63
C PHE A 295 -46.97 9.64 -36.85
N ARG A 296 -46.85 10.61 -37.77
CA ARG A 296 -48.01 11.43 -38.21
C ARG A 296 -47.84 12.09 -39.58
N MET A 297 -47.59 11.29 -40.61
CA MET A 297 -47.87 11.69 -42.00
C MET A 297 -47.93 10.45 -42.90
N PHE A 298 -49.12 9.85 -42.97
CA PHE A 298 -49.77 9.16 -44.10
C PHE A 298 -51.10 8.57 -43.57
#